data_AF-A0A359M8J8-F1
#
_entry.id   AF-A0A359M8J8-F1
#
_cell.length_a   1.000
_cell.length_b   1.000
_cell.length_c   1.000
_cell.angle_alpha   90.00
_cell.angle_beta   90.00
_cell.angle_gamma   90.00
#
_symmetry.space_group_name_H-M   'P 1'
#
loop_
_entity.id
_entity.type
_entity.pdbx_description
1 polymer ?
#
loop_
_entity_poly.entity_id
_entity_poly.type
_entity_poly.pdbx_seq_one_letter_code
_entity_poly.pdbx_strand_id
1 'polypeptide(L)'
;MIYGRHLFKRVDYTLLLTFTSFFIFTGNLSQMSFIVDSIGAFLNTRTSVFFSGLVTSQFISNVPAAVLLSTFTAPIHWPALLQGVNIGAMGTIISSLASLITFKYIVRDFPKEMKRYLLTYSLLSVIFIIIISTVVLLLPY
;
A
#
# COMPACT_ATOMS: atom_id res chain seq x y z
N MET A 1 -27.41 19.95 7.20
CA MET A 1 -26.52 19.54 6.09
C MET A 1 -26.08 20.68 5.15
N ILE A 2 -26.27 21.98 5.49
CA ILE A 2 -25.98 23.12 4.57
C ILE A 2 -24.77 23.96 5.00
N TYR A 3 -24.16 23.70 6.17
CA TYR A 3 -22.91 24.34 6.56
C TYR A 3 -21.73 23.60 5.95
N GLY A 4 -20.99 24.24 5.03
CA GLY A 4 -19.76 23.66 4.46
C GLY A 4 -19.74 23.37 2.96
N ARG A 5 -20.66 23.93 2.14
CA ARG A 5 -20.62 23.76 0.67
C ARG A 5 -19.25 24.06 0.02
N HIS A 6 -18.46 24.95 0.64
CA HIS A 6 -17.11 25.26 0.19
C HIS A 6 -16.11 24.10 0.37
N LEU A 7 -16.37 23.16 1.28
CA LEU A 7 -15.53 21.98 1.53
C LEU A 7 -15.58 21.00 0.35
N PHE A 8 -16.72 20.88 -0.34
CA PHE A 8 -16.81 20.04 -1.54
C PHE A 8 -15.82 20.49 -2.63
N LYS A 9 -15.54 21.80 -2.74
CA LYS A 9 -14.54 22.31 -3.68
C LYS A 9 -13.09 21.99 -3.28
N ARG A 10 -12.84 21.57 -2.03
CA ARG A 10 -11.52 21.17 -1.53
C ARG A 10 -11.29 19.66 -1.55
N VAL A 11 -12.30 18.87 -1.95
CA VAL A 11 -12.16 17.42 -2.08
C VAL A 11 -11.22 17.10 -3.24
N ASP A 12 -10.27 16.20 -3.00
CA ASP A 12 -9.41 15.67 -4.06
C ASP A 12 -10.19 14.62 -4.87
N TYR A 13 -10.95 15.09 -5.86
CA TYR A 13 -11.73 14.23 -6.74
C TYR A 13 -10.86 13.30 -7.59
N THR A 14 -9.60 13.65 -7.85
CA THR A 14 -8.65 12.78 -8.55
C THR A 14 -8.30 11.57 -7.70
N LEU A 15 -8.08 11.76 -6.39
CA LEU A 15 -7.88 10.65 -5.44
C LEU A 15 -9.11 9.74 -5.35
N LEU A 16 -10.31 10.32 -5.25
CA LEU A 16 -11.56 9.54 -5.23
C LEU A 16 -11.77 8.74 -6.52
N LEU A 17 -11.49 9.34 -7.67
CA LEU A 17 -11.53 8.66 -8.96
C LEU A 17 -10.53 7.50 -8.99
N THR A 18 -9.32 7.72 -8.49
CA THR A 18 -8.26 6.68 -8.43
C THR A 18 -8.71 5.48 -7.59
N PHE A 19 -9.29 5.72 -6.41
CA PHE A 19 -9.88 4.64 -5.60
C PHE A 19 -11.01 3.92 -6.35
N THR A 20 -11.91 4.68 -6.98
CA THR A 20 -13.02 4.12 -7.76
C THR A 20 -12.51 3.23 -8.89
N SER A 21 -11.52 3.69 -9.65
CA SER A 21 -10.88 2.92 -10.71
C SER A 21 -10.22 1.65 -10.18
N PHE A 22 -9.55 1.69 -9.01
CA PHE A 22 -8.99 0.48 -8.40
C PHE A 22 -10.06 -0.53 -7.97
N PHE A 23 -11.20 -0.08 -7.43
CA PHE A 23 -12.31 -0.97 -7.10
C PHE A 23 -12.91 -1.62 -8.36
N ILE A 24 -13.15 -0.83 -9.41
CA ILE A 24 -13.65 -1.35 -10.70
C ILE A 24 -12.66 -2.35 -11.29
N PHE A 25 -11.37 -1.98 -11.35
CA PHE A 25 -10.32 -2.86 -11.89
C PHE A 25 -10.23 -4.17 -11.12
N THR A 26 -10.16 -4.09 -9.79
CA THR A 26 -10.11 -5.26 -8.91
C THR A 26 -11.35 -6.15 -9.07
N GLY A 27 -12.54 -5.56 -9.15
CA GLY A 27 -13.79 -6.30 -9.36
C GLY A 27 -13.92 -6.93 -10.75
N ASN A 28 -13.27 -6.38 -11.78
CA ASN A 28 -13.15 -7.03 -13.08
C ASN A 28 -12.15 -8.20 -13.02
N LEU A 29 -11.01 -8.00 -12.34
CA LEU A 29 -9.98 -9.02 -12.16
C LEU A 29 -10.52 -10.26 -11.41
N SER A 30 -11.38 -10.05 -10.40
CA SER A 30 -11.99 -11.15 -9.64
C SER A 30 -12.98 -12.00 -10.45
N GLN A 31 -13.45 -11.54 -11.60
CA GLN A 31 -14.32 -12.30 -12.50
C GLN A 31 -13.53 -13.12 -13.53
N MET A 32 -12.23 -12.88 -13.67
CA MET A 32 -11.37 -13.62 -14.59
C MET A 32 -10.79 -14.84 -13.89
N SER A 33 -11.46 -15.99 -14.00
CA SER A 33 -11.11 -17.24 -13.31
C SER A 33 -9.63 -17.62 -13.47
N PHE A 34 -9.06 -17.47 -14.68
CA PHE A 34 -7.65 -17.76 -14.94
C PHE A 34 -6.69 -16.94 -14.06
N ILE A 35 -6.99 -15.66 -13.83
CA ILE A 35 -6.16 -14.78 -12.99
C ILE A 35 -6.35 -15.16 -11.52
N VAL A 36 -7.59 -15.43 -11.12
CA VAL A 36 -7.92 -15.85 -9.75
C VAL A 36 -7.21 -17.15 -9.38
N ASP A 37 -7.26 -18.15 -10.26
CA ASP A 37 -6.64 -19.45 -10.02
C ASP A 37 -5.11 -19.35 -9.99
N SER A 38 -4.53 -18.58 -10.93
CA SER A 38 -3.08 -18.39 -11.01
C SER A 38 -2.52 -17.63 -9.80
N ILE A 39 -3.14 -16.50 -9.42
CA ILE A 39 -2.68 -15.69 -8.28
C ILE A 39 -3.04 -16.36 -6.95
N GLY A 40 -4.23 -16.96 -6.86
CA GLY A 40 -4.66 -17.72 -5.70
C GLY A 40 -3.72 -18.87 -5.37
N ALA A 41 -3.20 -19.58 -6.39
CA ALA A 41 -2.19 -20.62 -6.20
C ALA A 41 -0.93 -20.13 -5.45
N PHE A 42 -0.52 -18.88 -5.68
CA PHE A 42 0.59 -18.25 -4.97
C PHE A 42 0.20 -17.70 -3.59
N LEU A 43 -1.06 -17.34 -3.37
CA LEU A 43 -1.57 -16.74 -2.12
C LEU A 43 -2.20 -17.75 -1.15
N ASN A 44 -1.70 -18.98 -1.17
CA ASN A 44 -2.23 -20.08 -0.34
C ASN A 44 -1.65 -20.18 1.07
N THR A 45 -0.68 -19.33 1.42
CA THR A 45 -0.01 -19.40 2.73
C THR A 45 0.04 -18.03 3.38
N ARG A 46 0.06 -18.01 4.72
CA ARG A 46 0.22 -16.78 5.50
C ARG A 46 1.45 -15.98 5.08
N THR A 47 2.57 -16.66 4.84
CA THR A 47 3.84 -16.03 4.45
C THR A 47 3.81 -15.48 3.03
N SER A 48 3.24 -16.23 2.07
CA SER A 48 3.12 -15.74 0.70
C SER A 48 2.19 -14.53 0.62
N VAL A 49 1.06 -14.56 1.31
CA VAL A 49 0.12 -13.43 1.41
C VAL A 49 0.80 -12.20 2.02
N PHE A 50 1.56 -12.38 3.10
CA PHE A 50 2.32 -11.29 3.73
C PHE A 50 3.31 -10.64 2.75
N PHE A 51 4.17 -11.43 2.10
CA PHE A 51 5.18 -10.90 1.19
C PHE A 51 4.57 -10.29 -0.08
N SER A 52 3.51 -10.89 -0.62
CA SER A 52 2.77 -10.32 -1.75
C SER A 52 2.16 -8.97 -1.39
N GLY A 53 1.57 -8.83 -0.19
CA GLY A 53 1.09 -7.54 0.33
C GLY A 53 2.22 -6.51 0.47
N LEU A 54 3.35 -6.92 1.05
CA LEU A 54 4.53 -6.08 1.25
C LEU A 54 5.09 -5.55 -0.07
N VAL A 55 5.26 -6.42 -1.07
CA VAL A 55 5.80 -6.01 -2.38
C VAL A 55 4.80 -5.17 -3.15
N THR A 56 3.53 -5.57 -3.21
CA THR A 56 2.50 -4.88 -4.01
C THR A 56 2.24 -3.46 -3.49
N SER A 57 2.20 -3.30 -2.16
CA SER A 57 1.95 -1.99 -1.54
C SER A 57 3.03 -0.96 -1.86
N GLN A 58 4.28 -1.38 -2.10
CA GLN A 58 5.37 -0.48 -2.50
C GLN A 58 5.12 0.28 -3.81
N PHE A 59 4.22 -0.22 -4.66
CA PHE A 59 3.87 0.37 -5.96
C PHE A 59 2.47 0.99 -6.01
N ILE A 60 1.48 0.40 -5.32
CA ILE A 60 0.05 0.75 -5.47
C ILE A 60 -0.53 1.43 -4.21
N SER A 61 0.27 1.60 -3.14
CA SER A 61 -0.18 2.04 -1.82
C SER A 61 -0.98 0.99 -1.04
N ASN A 62 -1.09 1.19 0.27
CA ASN A 62 -1.65 0.20 1.20
C ASN A 62 -3.10 -0.18 0.90
N VAL A 63 -3.99 0.80 0.71
CA VAL A 63 -5.43 0.57 0.56
C VAL A 63 -5.74 -0.12 -0.77
N PRO A 64 -5.28 0.38 -1.95
CA PRO A 64 -5.56 -0.31 -3.21
C PRO A 64 -4.93 -1.71 -3.28
N ALA A 65 -3.71 -1.89 -2.73
CA ALA A 65 -3.07 -3.20 -2.69
C ALA A 65 -3.85 -4.20 -1.82
N ALA A 66 -4.40 -3.76 -0.69
CA ALA A 66 -5.23 -4.60 0.18
C ALA A 66 -6.52 -5.03 -0.54
N VAL A 67 -7.21 -4.08 -1.18
CA VAL A 67 -8.42 -4.35 -1.95
C VAL A 67 -8.13 -5.35 -3.07
N LEU A 68 -7.07 -5.11 -3.85
CA LEU A 68 -6.68 -5.98 -4.96
C LEU A 68 -6.31 -7.41 -4.52
N LEU A 69 -5.48 -7.56 -3.50
CA LEU A 69 -5.03 -8.89 -3.08
C LEU A 69 -6.09 -9.64 -2.27
N SER A 70 -7.05 -8.92 -1.65
CA SER A 70 -8.15 -9.56 -0.92
C SER A 70 -9.07 -10.39 -1.82
N THR A 71 -9.16 -10.10 -3.12
CA THR A 71 -9.95 -10.92 -4.05
C THR A 71 -9.36 -12.31 -4.29
N PHE A 72 -8.07 -12.48 -4.02
CA PHE A 72 -7.32 -13.71 -4.27
C PHE A 72 -6.84 -14.39 -2.98
N THR A 73 -7.13 -13.81 -1.82
CA THR A 73 -6.64 -14.27 -0.52
C THR A 73 -7.76 -14.92 0.26
N ALA A 74 -7.53 -16.13 0.78
CA ALA A 74 -8.49 -16.80 1.64
C ALA A 74 -8.75 -15.95 2.91
N PRO A 75 -10.01 -15.85 3.41
CA PRO A 75 -10.34 -14.99 4.55
C PRO A 75 -9.46 -15.23 5.77
N ILE A 76 -9.02 -16.46 6.03
CA ILE A 76 -8.12 -16.80 7.15
C ILE A 76 -6.78 -16.03 7.12
N HIS A 77 -6.32 -15.56 5.97
CA HIS A 77 -5.05 -14.84 5.80
C HIS A 77 -5.19 -13.31 5.80
N TRP A 78 -6.39 -12.77 6.11
CA TRP A 78 -6.59 -11.32 6.20
C TRP A 78 -5.59 -10.59 7.12
N PRO A 79 -5.13 -11.13 8.27
CA PRO A 79 -4.20 -10.40 9.14
C PRO A 79 -2.84 -10.25 8.46
N ALA A 80 -2.37 -11.32 7.80
CA ALA A 80 -1.10 -11.32 7.10
C ALA A 80 -1.12 -10.37 5.89
N LEU A 81 -2.25 -10.30 5.18
CA LEU A 81 -2.43 -9.34 4.09
C LEU A 81 -2.31 -7.90 4.61
N LEU A 82 -3.05 -7.55 5.67
CA LEU A 82 -3.03 -6.20 6.24
C LEU A 82 -1.66 -5.84 6.84
N GLN A 83 -0.98 -6.78 7.47
CA GLN A 83 0.39 -6.59 7.96
C GLN A 83 1.34 -6.31 6.80
N GLY A 84 1.29 -7.15 5.76
CA GLY A 84 2.12 -7.01 4.56
C GLY A 84 1.92 -5.66 3.89
N VAL A 85 0.68 -5.28 3.56
CA VAL A 85 0.44 -4.03 2.84
C VAL A 85 0.79 -2.78 3.66
N ASN A 86 0.67 -2.79 4.99
CA ASN A 86 1.02 -1.63 5.80
C ASN A 86 2.54 -1.50 5.98
N ILE A 87 3.26 -2.62 6.14
CA ILE A 87 4.73 -2.60 6.20
C ILE A 87 5.30 -2.20 4.84
N GLY A 88 4.76 -2.75 3.75
CA GLY A 88 5.14 -2.38 2.38
C GLY A 88 4.93 -0.89 2.09
N ALA A 89 3.90 -0.27 2.68
CA ALA A 89 3.58 1.14 2.50
C ALA A 89 4.73 2.11 2.87
N MET A 90 5.62 1.64 3.76
CA MET A 90 6.77 2.41 4.26
C MET A 90 7.98 2.33 3.32
N GLY A 91 8.00 1.41 2.34
CA GLY A 91 9.21 1.07 1.57
C GLY A 91 9.66 2.15 0.60
N THR A 92 8.71 2.80 -0.08
CA THR A 92 9.01 3.87 -1.04
C THR A 92 8.26 5.14 -0.69
N ILE A 93 8.74 6.28 -1.18
CA ILE A 93 8.04 7.54 -0.96
C ILE A 93 6.69 7.55 -1.69
N ILE A 94 6.61 6.91 -2.86
CA ILE A 94 5.40 6.86 -3.71
C ILE A 94 4.33 5.98 -3.06
N SER A 95 4.75 4.99 -2.29
CA SER A 95 3.88 4.00 -1.64
C SER A 95 2.93 4.60 -0.60
N SER A 96 3.22 5.78 -0.05
CA SER A 96 2.35 6.45 0.92
C SER A 96 2.19 7.94 0.63
N LEU A 97 0.94 8.41 0.69
CA LEU A 97 0.61 9.84 0.58
C LEU A 97 1.31 10.68 1.65
N ALA A 98 1.49 10.15 2.87
CA ALA A 98 2.20 10.85 3.93
C ALA A 98 3.67 11.10 3.55
N SER A 99 4.34 10.09 2.99
CA SER A 99 5.73 10.18 2.55
C SER A 99 5.89 11.15 1.38
N LEU A 100 4.94 11.15 0.42
CA LEU A 100 4.91 12.12 -0.68
C LEU A 100 4.74 13.57 -0.18
N ILE A 101 3.89 13.79 0.81
CA ILE A 101 3.69 15.12 1.40
C ILE A 101 4.99 15.61 2.02
N THR A 102 5.64 14.81 2.87
CA THR A 102 6.93 15.18 3.49
C THR A 102 7.99 15.45 2.44
N PHE A 103 8.08 14.60 1.41
CA PHE A 103 9.03 14.79 0.31
C PHE A 103 8.80 16.11 -0.44
N LYS A 104 7.55 16.47 -0.72
CA LYS A 104 7.20 17.76 -1.35
C LYS A 104 7.66 18.96 -0.51
N TYR A 105 7.51 18.90 0.82
CA TYR A 105 8.00 19.94 1.71
C TYR A 105 9.54 20.05 1.67
N ILE A 106 10.26 18.93 1.72
CA ILE A 106 11.73 18.92 1.68
C ILE A 106 12.27 19.48 0.37
N VAL A 107 11.70 19.07 -0.78
CA VAL A 107 12.14 19.59 -2.08
C VAL A 107 11.89 21.09 -2.21
N ARG A 108 10.79 21.59 -1.62
CA ARG A 108 10.43 23.02 -1.65
C ARG A 108 11.31 23.86 -0.74
N ASP A 109 11.48 23.45 0.51
CA ASP A 109 12.12 24.26 1.56
C ASP A 109 13.64 24.01 1.64
N PHE A 110 14.12 22.84 1.20
CA PHE A 110 15.53 22.41 1.24
C PHE A 110 15.96 21.67 -0.05
N PRO A 111 15.96 22.32 -1.23
CA PRO A 111 16.20 21.65 -2.52
C PRO A 111 17.56 20.94 -2.61
N LYS A 112 18.58 21.43 -1.88
CA LYS A 112 19.93 20.82 -1.84
C LYS A 112 19.97 19.51 -1.04
N GLU A 113 19.02 19.30 -0.13
CA GLU A 113 18.97 18.12 0.75
C GLU A 113 18.15 16.97 0.16
N MET A 114 17.53 17.15 -1.02
CA MET A 114 16.66 16.15 -1.65
C MET A 114 17.30 14.75 -1.71
N LYS A 115 18.52 14.65 -2.24
CA LYS A 115 19.22 13.35 -2.39
C LYS A 115 19.50 12.70 -1.04
N ARG A 116 19.94 13.49 -0.05
CA ARG A 116 20.24 13.00 1.30
C ARG A 116 18.98 12.54 2.02
N TYR A 117 17.87 13.26 1.86
CA TYR A 117 16.56 12.86 2.36
C TYR A 117 16.11 11.53 1.74
N LEU A 118 16.16 11.39 0.40
CA LEU A 118 15.81 10.16 -0.29
C LEU A 118 16.63 8.95 0.20
N LEU A 119 17.94 9.14 0.36
CA LEU A 119 18.83 8.08 0.84
C LEU A 119 18.51 7.70 2.29
N THR A 120 18.36 8.70 3.17
CA THR A 120 18.07 8.48 4.60
C THR A 120 16.72 7.82 4.79
N TYR A 121 15.69 8.30 4.07
CA TYR A 121 14.36 7.69 4.06
C TYR A 121 14.45 6.23 3.62
N SER A 122 15.10 5.94 2.48
CA SER A 122 15.18 4.58 1.94
C SER A 122 15.91 3.63 2.88
N LEU A 123 17.02 4.08 3.50
CA LEU A 123 17.77 3.28 4.48
C LEU A 123 16.92 2.97 5.71
N LEU A 124 16.27 3.99 6.29
CA LEU A 124 15.39 3.80 7.44
C LEU A 124 14.21 2.88 7.09
N SER A 125 13.58 3.08 5.94
CA SER A 125 12.49 2.22 5.46
C SER A 125 12.91 0.76 5.36
N VAL A 126 14.08 0.47 4.78
CA VAL A 126 14.60 -0.90 4.71
C VAL A 126 14.83 -1.48 6.10
N ILE A 127 15.44 -0.72 7.02
CA ILE A 127 15.68 -1.15 8.40
C ILE A 127 14.36 -1.48 9.10
N PHE A 128 13.38 -0.57 9.05
CA PHE A 128 12.07 -0.78 9.69
C PHE A 128 11.30 -1.94 9.05
N ILE A 129 11.34 -2.08 7.72
CA ILE A 129 10.71 -3.21 7.03
C ILE A 129 11.30 -4.52 7.53
N ILE A 130 12.63 -4.64 7.62
CA ILE A 130 13.30 -5.86 8.08
C ILE A 130 12.88 -6.15 9.53
N ILE A 131 13.04 -5.18 10.44
CA ILE A 131 12.75 -5.38 11.86
C ILE A 131 11.29 -5.79 12.07
N ILE A 132 10.34 -5.04 11.51
CA ILE A 132 8.91 -5.28 11.72
C ILE A 132 8.50 -6.59 11.04
N SER A 133 8.98 -6.88 9.83
CA SER A 133 8.68 -8.15 9.15
C SER A 133 9.21 -9.34 9.92
N THR A 134 10.42 -9.27 10.47
CA THR A 134 10.97 -10.33 11.32
C THR A 134 10.11 -10.54 12.55
N VAL A 135 9.70 -9.47 13.24
CA VAL A 135 8.81 -9.58 14.42
C VAL A 135 7.46 -10.21 14.05
N VAL A 136 6.85 -9.79 12.95
CA VAL A 136 5.55 -10.34 12.48
C VAL A 136 5.65 -11.81 12.09
N LEU A 137 6.76 -12.22 11.47
CA LEU A 137 6.97 -13.62 11.09
C LEU A 137 7.27 -14.51 12.31
N LEU A 138 7.96 -13.98 13.34
CA LEU A 138 8.28 -14.70 14.57
C LEU A 138 7.12 -14.77 15.57
N LEU A 139 6.21 -13.79 15.55
CA LEU A 139 5.00 -13.77 16.38
C LEU A 139 3.79 -14.14 15.52
N PRO A 140 3.47 -15.44 15.36
CA PRO A 140 2.24 -15.84 14.71
C PRO A 140 1.05 -15.50 15.62
N TYR A 141 0.28 -14.50 15.20
CA TYR A 141 -1.07 -14.23 15.67
C TYR A 141 -2.08 -14.97 14.80
#